data_AF-A0A2A2I8F8-F1
#
_entry.id   AF-A0A2A2I8F8-F1
#
_cell.length_a   1.000
_cell.length_b   1.000
_cell.length_c   1.000
_cell.angle_alpha   90.00
_cell.angle_beta   90.00
_cell.angle_gamma   90.00
#
_symmetry.space_group_name_H-M   'P 1'
#
loop_
_entity.id
_entity.type
_entity.pdbx_description
1 polymer ?
#
loop_
_entity_poly.entity_id
_entity_poly.type
_entity_poly.pdbx_seq_one_letter_code
_entity_poly.pdbx_strand_id
1 'polypeptide(L)'
;MSMMKKVNDYGILLDSLNLSPFETLNALNLRTNLEKEMNNITNQEKLKLYQHDLYLLDNIKDFKDQLEQVYDFSNSDEPIEQWWWHLDKVISGEIVMKGSLSAEKNVAL
;
A
#
# COMPACT_ATOMS: atom_id res chain seq x y z
N MET A 1 -16.28 7.56 -7.83
CA MET A 1 -16.06 6.70 -6.64
C MET A 1 -15.37 7.54 -5.58
N SER A 2 -15.79 7.50 -4.31
CA SER A 2 -15.16 8.32 -3.25
C SER A 2 -13.76 7.81 -2.91
N MET A 3 -12.90 8.71 -2.41
CA MET A 3 -11.51 8.39 -2.04
C MET A 3 -11.46 7.34 -0.91
N MET A 4 -12.23 7.55 0.17
CA MET A 4 -12.43 6.55 1.22
C MET A 4 -12.84 5.17 0.67
N LYS A 5 -13.67 5.09 -0.37
CA LYS A 5 -14.01 3.80 -0.98
C LYS A 5 -12.80 3.14 -1.62
N LYS A 6 -11.96 3.88 -2.36
CA LYS A 6 -10.72 3.33 -2.94
C LYS A 6 -9.76 2.83 -1.85
N VAL A 7 -9.63 3.57 -0.75
CA VAL A 7 -8.79 3.15 0.40
C VAL A 7 -9.33 1.87 1.03
N ASN A 8 -10.65 1.75 1.20
CA ASN A 8 -11.26 0.53 1.73
C ASN A 8 -11.15 -0.65 0.76
N ASP A 9 -11.33 -0.42 -0.54
CA ASP A 9 -11.16 -1.45 -1.58
C ASP A 9 -9.72 -1.99 -1.56
N TYR A 10 -8.72 -1.13 -1.32
CA TYR A 10 -7.32 -1.54 -1.13
C TYR A 10 -7.16 -2.45 0.09
N GLY A 11 -7.74 -2.05 1.23
CA GLY A 11 -7.75 -2.89 2.43
C GLY A 11 -8.39 -4.26 2.23
N ILE A 12 -9.53 -4.32 1.56
CA ILE A 12 -10.25 -5.58 1.28
C ILE A 12 -9.38 -6.55 0.46
N LEU A 13 -8.63 -6.03 -0.52
CA LEU A 13 -7.73 -6.84 -1.34
C LEU A 13 -6.49 -7.32 -0.57
N LEU A 14 -6.10 -6.65 0.51
CA LEU A 14 -5.00 -7.09 1.37
C LEU A 14 -5.46 -8.09 2.45
N ASP A 15 -6.63 -7.87 3.05
CA ASP A 15 -7.13 -8.67 4.18
C ASP A 15 -7.35 -10.15 3.81
N SER A 16 -7.31 -10.49 2.52
CA SER A 16 -7.50 -11.85 2.02
C SER A 16 -6.23 -12.38 1.36
N LEU A 17 -5.27 -12.85 2.16
CA LEU A 17 -4.10 -13.61 1.66
C LEU A 17 -4.47 -14.89 0.89
N ASN A 18 -5.75 -15.28 0.90
CA ASN A 18 -6.31 -16.38 0.09
C ASN A 18 -6.72 -15.97 -1.33
N LEU A 19 -6.56 -14.69 -1.71
CA LEU A 19 -6.84 -14.24 -3.07
C LEU A 19 -5.82 -14.80 -4.06
N SER A 20 -6.14 -14.75 -5.34
CA SER A 20 -5.18 -15.11 -6.38
C SER A 20 -4.04 -14.09 -6.47
N PRO A 21 -2.83 -14.47 -6.95
CA PRO A 21 -1.74 -13.52 -7.18
C PRO A 21 -2.14 -12.30 -8.02
N PHE A 22 -3.05 -12.46 -8.99
CA PHE A 22 -3.57 -11.37 -9.81
C PHE A 22 -4.46 -10.38 -9.03
N GLU A 23 -5.24 -10.87 -8.08
CA GLU A 23 -6.06 -10.01 -7.21
C GLU A 23 -5.18 -9.24 -6.23
N THR A 24 -4.15 -9.89 -5.68
CA THR A 24 -3.14 -9.23 -4.85
C THR A 24 -2.37 -8.17 -5.66
N LEU A 25 -2.05 -8.46 -6.92
CA LEU A 25 -1.42 -7.48 -7.83
C LEU A 25 -2.34 -6.27 -8.09
N ASN A 26 -3.66 -6.48 -8.14
CA ASN A 26 -4.62 -5.39 -8.23
C ASN A 26 -4.61 -4.49 -6.99
N ALA A 27 -4.29 -5.02 -5.80
CA ALA A 27 -4.11 -4.21 -4.60
C ALA A 27 -2.95 -3.21 -4.78
N LEU A 28 -1.82 -3.65 -5.35
CA LEU A 28 -0.67 -2.80 -5.63
C LEU A 28 -1.00 -1.71 -6.66
N ASN A 29 -1.70 -2.07 -7.73
CA ASN A 29 -2.19 -1.11 -8.72
C ASN A 29 -3.14 -0.08 -8.10
N LEU A 30 -4.01 -0.49 -7.17
CA LEU A 30 -4.90 0.42 -6.47
C LEU A 30 -4.12 1.37 -5.56
N ARG A 31 -3.07 0.88 -4.90
CA ARG A 31 -2.16 1.71 -4.10
C ARG A 31 -1.43 2.76 -4.93
N THR A 32 -1.03 2.42 -6.16
CA THR A 32 -0.51 3.38 -7.16
C THR A 32 -1.51 4.47 -7.52
N ASN A 33 -2.78 4.11 -7.70
CA ASN A 33 -3.82 5.09 -8.00
C ASN A 33 -4.08 6.03 -6.81
N LEU A 34 -4.03 5.50 -5.57
CA LEU A 34 -4.13 6.31 -4.36
C LEU A 34 -2.96 7.30 -4.23
N GLU A 35 -1.74 6.88 -4.57
CA GLU A 35 -0.56 7.76 -4.55
C GLU A 35 -0.68 8.94 -5.52
N LYS A 36 -1.18 8.68 -6.73
CA LYS A 36 -1.43 9.74 -7.74
C LYS A 36 -2.44 10.79 -7.25
N GLU A 37 -3.30 10.43 -6.29
CA GLU A 37 -4.32 11.29 -5.71
C GLU A 37 -3.98 11.75 -4.28
N MET A 38 -2.73 11.58 -3.82
CA MET A 38 -2.28 11.86 -2.45
C MET A 38 -2.39 13.35 -2.03
N ASN A 39 -2.55 14.26 -3.01
CA ASN A 39 -2.84 15.67 -2.74
C ASN A 39 -4.33 15.93 -2.42
N ASN A 40 -5.22 15.00 -2.75
CA ASN A 40 -6.68 15.12 -2.61
C ASN A 40 -7.25 14.30 -1.46
N ILE A 41 -6.43 13.44 -0.84
CA ILE A 41 -6.82 12.55 0.25
C ILE A 41 -6.77 13.30 1.59
N THR A 42 -7.82 13.15 2.39
CA THR A 42 -7.94 13.78 3.71
C THR A 42 -7.03 13.11 4.74
N ASN A 43 -6.74 13.77 5.87
CA ASN A 43 -5.93 13.17 6.94
C ASN A 43 -6.53 11.86 7.48
N GLN A 44 -7.86 11.74 7.52
CA GLN A 44 -8.53 10.51 7.95
C GLN A 44 -8.31 9.36 6.96
N GLU A 45 -8.42 9.66 5.67
CA GLU A 45 -8.18 8.67 4.60
C GLU A 45 -6.70 8.30 4.52
N LYS A 46 -5.76 9.25 4.70
CA LYS A 46 -4.32 8.96 4.82
C LYS A 46 -4.02 8.03 5.97
N LEU A 47 -4.60 8.29 7.15
CA LEU A 47 -4.44 7.42 8.31
C LEU A 47 -4.91 6.00 8.01
N LYS A 48 -6.06 5.86 7.34
CA LYS A 48 -6.60 4.55 6.96
C LYS A 48 -5.74 3.85 5.90
N LEU A 49 -5.25 4.59 4.91
CA LEU A 49 -4.32 4.08 3.91
C LEU A 49 -3.04 3.55 4.57
N TYR A 50 -2.45 4.31 5.49
CA TYR A 50 -1.25 3.88 6.21
C TYR A 50 -1.50 2.67 7.12
N GLN A 51 -2.70 2.52 7.68
CA GLN A 51 -3.05 1.29 8.40
C GLN A 51 -3.01 0.06 7.49
N HIS A 52 -3.48 0.19 6.24
CA HIS A 52 -3.41 -0.88 5.25
C HIS A 52 -1.98 -1.13 4.76
N ASP A 53 -1.21 -0.07 4.54
CA ASP A 53 0.22 -0.17 4.20
C ASP A 53 1.00 -0.92 5.31
N LEU A 54 0.72 -0.63 6.59
CA LEU A 54 1.33 -1.34 7.72
C LEU A 54 0.94 -2.82 7.74
N TYR A 55 -0.31 -3.16 7.46
CA TYR A 55 -0.71 -4.57 7.35
C TYR A 55 0.04 -5.30 6.23
N LEU A 56 0.24 -4.65 5.08
CA LEU A 56 1.08 -5.22 4.02
C LEU A 56 2.52 -5.44 4.50
N LEU A 57 3.09 -4.46 5.21
CA LEU A 57 4.46 -4.54 5.74
C LEU A 57 4.62 -5.65 6.79
N ASP A 58 3.65 -5.81 7.69
CA ASP A 58 3.65 -6.86 8.71
C ASP A 58 3.61 -8.27 8.10
N ASN A 59 3.04 -8.41 6.89
CA ASN A 59 2.89 -9.66 6.16
C ASN A 59 3.71 -9.69 4.86
N ILE A 60 4.75 -8.84 4.74
CA ILE A 60 5.42 -8.53 3.47
C ILE A 60 6.02 -9.76 2.76
N LYS A 61 6.50 -10.74 3.52
CA LYS A 61 7.09 -11.97 2.96
C LYS A 61 6.02 -12.80 2.26
N ASP A 62 4.88 -12.99 2.90
CA ASP A 62 3.76 -13.77 2.35
C ASP A 62 3.22 -13.09 1.08
N PHE A 63 3.08 -11.76 1.10
CA PHE A 63 2.69 -10.99 -0.08
C PHE A 63 3.69 -11.10 -1.22
N LYS A 64 4.99 -10.98 -0.94
CA LYS A 64 6.04 -11.12 -1.96
C LYS A 64 6.02 -12.53 -2.57
N ASP A 65 6.03 -13.56 -1.74
CA ASP A 65 6.05 -14.97 -2.20
C ASP A 65 4.82 -15.29 -3.08
N GLN A 66 3.65 -14.74 -2.74
CA GLN A 66 2.45 -14.87 -3.56
C GLN A 66 2.56 -14.12 -4.89
N LEU A 67 3.04 -12.87 -4.86
CA LEU A 67 3.13 -11.98 -6.03
C LEU A 67 4.23 -12.37 -7.01
N GLU A 68 5.30 -13.03 -6.55
CA GLU A 68 6.40 -13.51 -7.41
C GLU A 68 5.95 -14.50 -8.49
N GLN A 69 4.75 -15.07 -8.36
CA GLN A 69 4.13 -15.90 -9.39
C GLN A 69 3.72 -15.10 -10.64
N VAL A 70 3.49 -13.79 -10.51
CA VAL A 70 2.96 -12.92 -11.57
C VAL A 70 3.72 -11.61 -11.75
N TYR A 71 4.66 -11.30 -10.87
CA TYR A 71 5.45 -10.06 -10.90
C TYR A 71 6.90 -10.31 -10.48
N ASP A 72 7.86 -9.78 -11.24
CA ASP A 72 9.28 -9.89 -10.94
C ASP A 72 9.80 -8.61 -10.26
N PHE A 73 9.91 -8.64 -8.94
CA PHE A 73 10.38 -7.51 -8.14
C PHE A 73 11.81 -7.08 -8.46
N SER A 74 12.67 -8.00 -8.88
CA SER A 74 14.08 -7.71 -9.15
C SER A 74 14.27 -6.75 -10.34
N ASN A 75 13.27 -6.70 -11.22
CA ASN A 75 13.27 -5.91 -12.45
C ASN A 75 12.27 -4.74 -12.41
N SER A 76 11.75 -4.40 -11.23
CA SER A 76 10.83 -3.27 -11.06
C SER A 76 11.49 -1.94 -11.43
N ASP A 77 10.91 -1.23 -12.41
CA ASP A 77 11.30 0.11 -12.86
C ASP A 77 10.38 1.22 -12.31
N GLU A 78 9.46 0.87 -11.42
CA GLU A 78 8.53 1.82 -10.81
C GLU A 78 9.27 2.85 -9.91
N PRO A 79 8.78 4.09 -9.82
CA PRO A 79 9.35 5.11 -8.94
C PRO A 79 9.44 4.65 -7.48
N ILE A 80 10.46 5.13 -6.76
CA ILE A 80 10.72 4.73 -5.37
C ILE A 80 9.60 5.15 -4.40
N GLU A 81 8.88 6.22 -4.74
CA GLU A 81 7.69 6.68 -4.02
C GLU A 81 6.59 5.60 -4.02
N GLN A 82 6.62 4.70 -5.00
CA GLN A 82 5.76 3.52 -5.07
C GLN A 82 6.44 2.27 -4.51
N TRP A 83 6.97 2.39 -3.28
CA TRP A 83 7.76 1.36 -2.59
C TRP A 83 7.13 -0.05 -2.58
N TRP A 84 5.81 -0.17 -2.68
CA TRP A 84 5.10 -1.45 -2.73
C TRP A 84 5.39 -2.26 -3.99
N TRP A 85 5.98 -1.65 -5.03
CA TRP A 85 6.53 -2.34 -6.20
C TRP A 85 7.98 -2.83 -6.00
N HIS A 86 8.54 -2.64 -4.81
CA HIS A 86 9.93 -2.94 -4.46
C HIS A 86 9.99 -3.75 -3.16
N LEU A 87 9.08 -4.72 -2.97
CA LEU A 87 8.98 -5.49 -1.72
C LEU A 87 10.27 -6.24 -1.38
N ASP A 88 11.02 -6.70 -2.39
CA ASP A 88 12.34 -7.31 -2.25
C ASP A 88 13.35 -6.36 -1.59
N LYS A 89 13.36 -5.09 -2.00
CA LYS A 89 14.25 -4.04 -1.46
C LYS A 89 13.81 -3.56 -0.08
N VAL A 90 12.52 -3.60 0.21
CA VAL A 90 12.00 -3.34 1.57
C VAL A 90 12.42 -4.46 2.52
N ILE A 91 12.30 -5.72 2.09
CA ILE A 91 12.72 -6.89 2.88
C ILE A 91 14.24 -6.91 3.10
N SER A 92 15.03 -6.55 2.10
CA SER A 92 16.49 -6.50 2.20
C SER A 92 16.99 -5.34 3.07
N GLY A 93 16.13 -4.35 3.33
CA GLY A 93 16.47 -3.13 4.06
C GLY A 93 17.14 -2.05 3.20
N GLU A 94 17.20 -2.23 1.88
CA GLU A 94 17.65 -1.20 0.93
C GLU A 94 16.68 -0.01 0.92
N ILE A 95 15.38 -0.27 1.03
CA ILE A 95 14.35 0.76 1.25
C ILE A 95 13.94 0.76 2.71
N VAL A 96 14.20 1.88 3.39
CA VAL A 96 13.76 2.11 4.77
C VAL A 96 12.52 2.98 4.77
N MET A 97 11.38 2.39 5.13
CA MET A 97 10.11 3.10 5.27
C MET A 97 10.13 3.95 6.55
N LYS A 98 9.98 5.27 6.38
CA LYS A 98 9.85 6.22 7.50
C LYS A 98 8.46 6.83 7.46
N GLY A 99 7.64 6.52 8.46
CA GLY A 99 6.34 7.15 8.65
C GLY A 99 6.44 8.35 9.59
N SER A 100 5.83 9.48 9.20
CA SER A 100 5.50 10.57 10.12
C SER A 100 3.98 10.69 10.19
N LEU A 101 3.39 10.35 11.34
CA LEU A 101 1.96 10.48 11.58
C LEU A 101 1.69 11.76 12.38
N SER A 102 0.96 12.70 11.79
CA SER A 102 0.44 13.89 12.48
C SER A 102 -1.08 13.92 12.31
N ALA A 103 -1.81 13.86 13.41
CA ALA A 103 -3.27 13.99 13.42
C ALA A 103 -3.66 15.37 13.94
N GLU A 104 -4.27 16.18 13.07
CA GLU A 104 -4.88 17.45 13.46
C GLU A 104 -6.39 17.25 13.57
N LYS A 105 -6.95 17.55 14.75
CA LYS A 105 -8.40 17.58 14.96
C LYS A 105 -8.77 18.99 15.38
N ASN A 106 -9.58 19.65 14.56
CA ASN A 106 -10.14 20.94 14.91
C ASN A 106 -11.32 20.71 15.88
N VAL A 107 -11.06 20.83 17.18
CA VAL A 107 -12.07 20.66 18.24
C VAL A 107 -12.66 22.03 18.57
N ALA A 108 -13.24 22.70 17.59
CA ALA A 108 -14.13 23.82 17.86
C ALA A 108 -15.50 23.24 18.23
N LEU A 109 -15.83 23.28 19.52
CA LEU A 109 -17.18 23.03 20.06
C LEU A 109 -17.97 24.35 20.06
#